data_AF-A0A976IH22-F1
#
_entry.id   AF-A0A976IH22-F1
#
_cell.length_a   1.000
_cell.length_b   1.000
_cell.length_c   1.000
_cell.angle_alpha   90.00
_cell.angle_beta   90.00
_cell.angle_gamma   90.00
#
_symmetry.space_group_name_H-M   'P 1'
#
loop_
_entity.id
_entity.type
_entity.pdbx_description
1 polymer ?
#
loop_
_entity_poly.entity_id
_entity_poly.type
_entity_poly.pdbx_seq_one_letter_code
_entity_poly.pdbx_strand_id
1 'polypeptide(L)'
;MMLTALALVLRSYPALTHLEESMRVISDFIGPPRNLICSEACQFGSIRLLEWLWSVSCTTPSKRLRGWSLANYLRSDANHHNWQFCKSLYVAVSRDDLTMVKWLFAHFSNCVASERCVDVAMRNGYIRVLFFLWSHRLCMNGASSPRNSGELNKDNFDRKLESTVCFPESMWTREVVIEAVENEQYIDCIMEGLPFNEKFREISVKHALKLGKMDLAKQIMLPGECLLDYVLAVHKI
;
A
#
# COMPACT_ATOMS: atom_id res chain seq x y z
N MET A 1 20.38 2.89 -6.31
CA MET A 1 20.49 3.71 -5.08
C MET A 1 21.23 2.92 -4.01
N MET A 2 22.01 3.59 -3.15
CA MET A 2 22.93 2.95 -2.21
C MET A 2 22.41 3.04 -0.76
N LEU A 3 22.52 1.93 0.00
CA LEU A 3 22.16 1.89 1.42
C LEU A 3 23.13 2.75 2.26
N THR A 4 22.64 3.33 3.37
CA THR A 4 23.45 4.23 4.22
C THR A 4 24.68 3.54 4.81
N ALA A 5 24.58 2.27 5.17
CA ALA A 5 25.72 1.48 5.65
C ALA A 5 26.83 1.35 4.58
N LEU A 6 26.44 1.11 3.34
CA LEU A 6 27.34 1.04 2.18
C LEU A 6 27.98 2.39 1.88
N ALA A 7 27.21 3.48 1.99
CA ALA A 7 27.72 4.85 1.84
C ALA A 7 28.79 5.17 2.89
N LEU A 8 28.59 4.73 4.13
CA LEU A 8 29.52 4.90 5.24
C LEU A 8 30.84 4.14 5.01
N VAL A 9 30.74 2.91 4.50
CA VAL A 9 31.90 2.07 4.22
C VAL A 9 32.70 2.63 3.05
N LEU A 10 32.03 3.05 1.96
CA LEU A 10 32.69 3.66 0.81
C LEU A 10 33.29 5.04 1.12
N ARG A 11 32.69 5.78 2.07
CA ARG A 11 33.32 7.01 2.59
C ARG A 11 34.63 6.73 3.33
N SER A 12 34.72 5.59 3.99
CA SER A 12 35.93 5.18 4.73
C SER A 12 37.00 4.58 3.82
N TYR A 13 36.60 4.06 2.65
CA TYR A 13 37.49 3.42 1.68
C TYR A 13 37.21 3.88 0.23
N PRO A 14 37.62 5.11 -0.14
CA PRO A 14 37.34 5.68 -1.46
C PRO A 14 38.01 4.93 -2.62
N ALA A 15 39.04 4.11 -2.36
CA ALA A 15 39.65 3.27 -3.41
C ALA A 15 38.68 2.23 -3.99
N LEU A 16 37.65 1.83 -3.24
CA LEU A 16 36.68 0.80 -3.63
C LEU A 16 35.54 1.35 -4.51
N THR A 17 35.40 2.67 -4.65
CA THR A 17 34.34 3.27 -5.48
C THR A 17 34.58 3.09 -6.98
N HIS A 18 35.83 2.82 -7.39
CA HIS A 18 36.22 2.68 -8.79
C HIS A 18 36.12 1.23 -9.33
N LEU A 19 35.94 0.23 -8.47
CA LEU A 19 35.76 -1.16 -8.88
C LEU A 19 34.29 -1.57 -8.74
N GLU A 20 33.54 -1.53 -9.85
CA GLU A 20 32.13 -1.95 -9.90
C GLU A 20 31.92 -3.38 -9.38
N GLU A 21 32.86 -4.29 -9.69
CA GLU A 21 32.83 -5.68 -9.21
C GLU A 21 32.94 -5.77 -7.68
N SER A 22 33.81 -4.95 -7.09
CA SER A 22 33.99 -4.90 -5.63
C SER A 22 32.80 -4.26 -4.93
N MET A 23 32.15 -3.25 -5.53
CA MET A 23 30.92 -2.67 -5.01
C MET A 23 29.79 -3.70 -4.93
N ARG A 24 29.70 -4.61 -5.90
CA ARG A 24 28.72 -5.70 -5.87
C ARG A 24 28.99 -6.66 -4.72
N VAL A 25 30.23 -7.09 -4.53
CA VAL A 25 30.63 -8.01 -3.44
C VAL A 25 30.46 -7.36 -2.06
N ILE A 26 30.83 -6.09 -1.91
CA ILE A 26 30.65 -5.32 -0.67
C ILE A 26 29.16 -5.14 -0.38
N SER A 27 28.36 -4.84 -1.40
CA SER A 27 26.90 -4.79 -1.24
C SER A 27 26.29 -6.12 -0.89
N ASP A 28 26.91 -7.23 -1.29
CA ASP A 28 26.45 -8.58 -1.00
C ASP A 28 26.87 -9.04 0.41
N PHE A 29 27.96 -8.48 0.94
CA PHE A 29 28.49 -8.76 2.27
C PHE A 29 27.90 -7.85 3.36
N ILE A 30 27.73 -6.56 3.07
CA ILE A 30 27.21 -5.53 4.00
C ILE A 30 25.70 -5.34 3.80
N GLY A 31 25.17 -5.80 2.67
CA GLY A 31 23.75 -5.72 2.39
C GLY A 31 22.91 -6.51 3.38
N PRO A 32 21.60 -6.20 3.42
CA PRO A 32 20.62 -6.99 4.15
C PRO A 32 20.71 -8.48 3.79
N PRO A 33 20.32 -9.37 4.70
CA PRO A 33 20.54 -10.80 4.53
C PRO A 33 19.79 -11.30 3.28
N ARG A 34 20.38 -12.26 2.54
CA ARG A 34 19.89 -12.72 1.22
C ARG A 34 18.49 -13.36 1.23
N ASN A 35 18.01 -13.71 2.41
CA ASN A 35 16.67 -14.21 2.68
C ASN A 35 15.65 -13.10 2.98
N LEU A 36 16.07 -11.84 3.06
CA LEU A 36 15.16 -10.71 3.28
C LEU A 36 14.18 -10.61 2.11
N ILE A 37 12.90 -10.68 2.44
CA ILE A 37 11.80 -10.53 1.48
C ILE A 37 11.19 -9.12 1.52
N CYS A 38 10.54 -8.69 0.44
CA CYS A 38 9.95 -7.33 0.36
C CYS A 38 9.00 -7.04 1.52
N SER A 39 8.29 -8.03 2.03
CA SER A 39 7.33 -7.85 3.12
C SER A 39 8.01 -7.62 4.47
N GLU A 40 9.20 -8.18 4.70
CA GLU A 40 10.03 -7.85 5.86
C GLU A 40 10.63 -6.45 5.69
N ALA A 41 11.07 -6.09 4.48
CA ALA A 41 11.49 -4.72 4.18
C ALA A 41 10.36 -3.70 4.43
N CYS A 42 9.11 -4.05 4.12
CA CYS A 42 7.94 -3.24 4.43
C CYS A 42 7.71 -3.07 5.95
N GLN A 43 8.04 -4.08 6.77
CA GLN A 43 7.92 -3.96 8.23
C GLN A 43 8.84 -2.86 8.78
N PHE A 44 10.01 -2.66 8.16
CA PHE A 44 10.93 -1.59 8.54
C PHE A 44 10.52 -0.20 8.05
N GLY A 45 9.46 -0.06 7.23
CA GLY A 45 9.04 1.25 6.73
C GLY A 45 10.01 1.90 5.74
N SER A 46 10.94 1.13 5.16
CA SER A 46 12.08 1.70 4.41
C SER A 46 11.93 1.53 2.89
N ILE A 47 11.50 2.58 2.20
CA ILE A 47 11.46 2.63 0.72
C ILE A 47 12.85 2.42 0.13
N ARG A 48 13.91 2.94 0.77
CA ARG A 48 15.29 2.75 0.30
C ARG A 48 15.72 1.28 0.30
N LEU A 49 15.24 0.51 1.28
CA LEU A 49 15.49 -0.92 1.36
C LEU A 49 14.71 -1.68 0.27
N LEU A 50 13.47 -1.27 0.00
CA LEU A 50 12.65 -1.81 -1.09
C LEU A 50 13.27 -1.52 -2.47
N GLU A 51 13.75 -0.30 -2.72
CA GLU A 51 14.50 0.09 -3.91
C GLU A 51 15.76 -0.76 -4.11
N TRP A 52 16.52 -0.96 -3.03
CA TRP A 52 17.71 -1.80 -3.08
C TRP A 52 17.35 -3.25 -3.43
N LEU A 53 16.35 -3.84 -2.74
CA LEU A 53 15.89 -5.21 -2.98
C LEU A 53 15.35 -5.39 -4.40
N TRP A 54 14.67 -4.38 -4.92
CA TRP A 54 14.20 -4.34 -6.30
C TRP A 54 15.35 -4.28 -7.30
N SER A 55 16.38 -3.46 -7.03
CA SER A 55 17.54 -3.30 -7.91
C SER A 55 18.41 -4.55 -8.04
N VAL A 56 18.47 -5.37 -6.98
CA VAL A 56 19.23 -6.64 -6.99
C VAL A 56 18.43 -7.79 -7.59
N SER A 57 17.11 -7.63 -7.75
CA SER A 57 16.24 -8.68 -8.27
C SER A 57 16.37 -8.87 -9.78
N CYS A 58 16.42 -10.13 -10.22
CA CYS A 58 16.58 -10.49 -11.62
C CYS A 58 15.24 -10.47 -12.38
N THR A 59 15.20 -9.84 -13.54
CA THR A 59 13.97 -9.77 -14.37
C THR A 59 13.66 -11.04 -15.14
N THR A 60 14.68 -11.84 -15.47
CA THR A 60 14.51 -13.07 -16.25
C THR A 60 15.20 -14.25 -15.55
N PRO A 61 14.66 -15.48 -15.68
CA PRO A 61 15.31 -16.68 -15.14
C PRO A 61 16.75 -16.88 -15.61
N SER A 62 17.06 -16.45 -16.84
CA SER A 62 18.39 -16.54 -17.45
C SER A 62 19.45 -15.62 -16.81
N LYS A 63 19.03 -14.56 -16.11
CA LYS A 63 19.92 -13.60 -15.43
C LYS A 63 20.11 -13.92 -13.95
N ARG A 64 19.53 -15.01 -13.45
CA ARG A 64 19.64 -15.42 -12.05
C ARG A 64 21.11 -15.64 -11.69
N LEU A 65 21.54 -15.02 -10.59
CA LEU A 65 22.86 -15.24 -10.04
C LEU A 65 23.02 -16.71 -9.60
N ARG A 66 24.23 -17.24 -9.71
CA ARG A 66 24.58 -18.57 -9.20
C ARG A 66 24.60 -18.50 -7.66
N GLY A 67 23.48 -18.81 -7.02
CA GLY A 67 23.31 -18.77 -5.58
C GLY A 67 21.84 -18.64 -5.16
N TRP A 68 21.49 -19.21 -4.01
CA TRP A 68 20.13 -19.13 -3.48
C TRP A 68 19.91 -17.77 -2.79
N SER A 69 18.95 -16.98 -3.31
CA SER A 69 18.41 -15.81 -2.62
C SER A 69 16.94 -15.62 -3.02
N LEU A 70 16.08 -15.25 -2.08
CA LEU A 70 14.66 -15.01 -2.35
C LEU A 70 14.48 -13.79 -3.27
N ALA A 71 15.37 -12.79 -3.17
CA ALA A 71 15.41 -11.63 -4.04
C ALA A 71 15.59 -11.99 -5.54
N ASN A 72 16.33 -13.07 -5.85
CA ASN A 72 16.52 -13.54 -7.24
C ASN A 72 15.22 -14.01 -7.91
N TYR A 73 14.25 -14.48 -7.12
CA TYR A 73 12.99 -15.01 -7.63
C TYR A 73 11.89 -13.94 -7.73
N LEU A 74 12.06 -12.80 -7.06
CA LEU A 74 11.05 -11.74 -6.94
C LEU A 74 10.41 -11.31 -8.26
N ARG A 75 11.21 -11.17 -9.32
CA ARG A 75 10.77 -10.70 -10.64
C ARG A 75 10.86 -11.75 -11.74
N SER A 76 11.42 -12.92 -11.43
CA SER A 76 11.64 -13.98 -12.42
C SER A 76 10.64 -15.13 -12.31
N ASP A 77 9.91 -15.24 -11.20
CA ASP A 77 8.85 -16.22 -10.98
C ASP A 77 7.51 -15.50 -10.74
N ALA A 78 6.50 -15.77 -11.57
CA ALA A 78 5.22 -15.05 -11.52
C ALA A 78 4.42 -15.32 -10.24
N ASN A 79 4.48 -16.56 -9.71
CA ASN A 79 3.76 -16.93 -8.51
C ASN A 79 4.38 -16.27 -7.27
N HIS A 80 5.71 -16.31 -7.17
CA HIS A 80 6.44 -15.62 -6.12
C HIS A 80 6.29 -14.10 -6.21
N HIS A 81 6.27 -13.55 -7.42
CA HIS A 81 5.99 -12.12 -7.67
C HIS A 81 4.64 -11.69 -7.09
N ASN A 82 3.56 -12.39 -7.45
CA ASN A 82 2.22 -12.08 -6.95
C ASN A 82 2.07 -12.32 -5.45
N TRP A 83 2.61 -13.43 -4.93
CA TRP A 83 2.60 -13.72 -3.49
C TRP A 83 3.34 -12.63 -2.70
N GLN A 84 4.51 -12.21 -3.18
CA GLN A 84 5.30 -11.18 -2.53
C GLN A 84 4.59 -9.83 -2.57
N PHE A 85 3.93 -9.47 -3.69
CA PHE A 85 3.07 -8.29 -3.77
C PHE A 85 1.97 -8.33 -2.70
N CYS A 86 1.19 -9.41 -2.66
CA CYS A 86 0.09 -9.57 -1.71
C CYS A 86 0.56 -9.41 -0.25
N LYS A 87 1.66 -10.09 0.11
CA LYS A 87 2.20 -10.06 1.47
C LYS A 87 2.79 -8.69 1.83
N SER A 88 3.47 -8.05 0.89
CA SER A 88 4.08 -6.73 1.11
C SER A 88 3.03 -5.62 1.18
N LEU A 89 1.97 -5.73 0.37
CA LEU A 89 0.83 -4.82 0.40
C LEU A 89 0.09 -4.93 1.74
N TYR A 90 -0.18 -6.13 2.21
CA TYR A 90 -0.81 -6.34 3.51
C TYR A 90 -0.05 -5.63 4.65
N VAL A 91 1.28 -5.76 4.68
CA VAL A 91 2.12 -5.09 5.69
C VAL A 91 2.09 -3.57 5.54
N ALA A 92 2.22 -3.05 4.31
CA ALA A 92 2.19 -1.61 4.06
C ALA A 92 0.85 -0.99 4.48
N VAL A 93 -0.25 -1.66 4.16
CA VAL A 93 -1.62 -1.25 4.55
C VAL A 93 -1.81 -1.32 6.07
N SER A 94 -1.33 -2.37 6.73
CA SER A 94 -1.42 -2.51 8.19
C SER A 94 -0.70 -1.38 8.95
N ARG A 95 0.26 -0.73 8.29
CA ARG A 95 1.05 0.39 8.81
C ARG A 95 0.50 1.76 8.43
N ASP A 96 -0.59 1.81 7.67
CA ASP A 96 -1.11 3.04 7.06
C ASP A 96 -0.05 3.80 6.20
N ASP A 97 0.90 3.06 5.61
CA ASP A 97 1.98 3.68 4.84
C ASP A 97 1.58 3.85 3.37
N LEU A 98 0.84 4.92 3.08
CA LEU A 98 0.38 5.24 1.73
C LEU A 98 1.53 5.37 0.72
N THR A 99 2.69 5.88 1.17
CA THR A 99 3.87 6.03 0.30
C THR A 99 4.38 4.67 -0.15
N MET A 100 4.44 3.71 0.76
CA MET A 100 4.83 2.34 0.48
C MET A 100 3.79 1.61 -0.37
N VAL A 101 2.49 1.82 -0.12
CA VAL A 101 1.43 1.28 -0.97
C VAL A 101 1.61 1.79 -2.40
N LYS A 102 1.77 3.10 -2.61
CA LYS A 102 2.03 3.69 -3.95
C LYS A 102 3.28 3.09 -4.61
N TRP A 103 4.35 2.90 -3.83
CA TRP A 103 5.58 2.29 -4.32
C TRP A 103 5.33 0.86 -4.84
N LEU A 104 4.58 0.04 -4.11
CA LEU A 104 4.27 -1.34 -4.51
C LEU A 104 3.50 -1.40 -5.83
N PHE A 105 2.49 -0.55 -6.03
CA PHE A 105 1.72 -0.51 -7.28
C PHE A 105 2.54 -0.01 -8.49
N ALA A 106 3.50 0.89 -8.27
CA ALA A 106 4.38 1.37 -9.34
C ALA A 106 5.36 0.28 -9.83
N HIS A 107 5.83 -0.55 -8.89
CA HIS A 107 6.89 -1.54 -9.14
C HIS A 107 6.33 -2.88 -9.61
N PHE A 108 5.32 -3.41 -8.92
CA PHE A 108 4.68 -4.67 -9.28
C PHE A 108 3.66 -4.46 -10.40
N SER A 109 3.59 -5.41 -11.32
CA SER A 109 2.60 -5.42 -12.40
C SER A 109 1.96 -6.79 -12.54
N ASN A 110 0.76 -6.85 -13.10
CA ASN A 110 0.00 -8.10 -13.28
C ASN A 110 -0.21 -8.87 -11.96
N CYS A 111 -0.24 -8.17 -10.82
CA CYS A 111 -0.51 -8.77 -9.52
C CYS A 111 -1.96 -8.50 -9.10
N VAL A 112 -2.55 -9.46 -8.39
CA VAL A 112 -3.92 -9.37 -7.88
C VAL A 112 -3.89 -9.65 -6.39
N ALA A 113 -4.12 -8.63 -5.57
CA ALA A 113 -4.22 -8.79 -4.13
C ALA A 113 -5.63 -9.16 -3.68
N SER A 114 -5.72 -10.00 -2.65
CA SER A 114 -6.98 -10.38 -2.02
C SER A 114 -7.61 -9.23 -1.22
N GLU A 115 -8.93 -9.32 -1.01
CA GLU A 115 -9.73 -8.40 -0.19
C GLU A 115 -9.21 -8.21 1.24
N ARG A 116 -8.46 -9.17 1.79
CA ARG A 116 -7.88 -9.10 3.14
C ARG A 116 -7.09 -7.83 3.43
N CYS A 117 -6.42 -7.26 2.42
CA CYS A 117 -5.71 -5.99 2.62
C CYS A 117 -6.70 -4.83 2.81
N VAL A 118 -7.81 -4.85 2.06
CA VAL A 118 -8.90 -3.87 2.18
C VAL A 118 -9.58 -4.01 3.54
N ASP A 119 -9.85 -5.22 4.01
CA ASP A 119 -10.46 -5.47 5.32
C ASP A 119 -9.66 -4.85 6.46
N VAL A 120 -8.32 -4.98 6.42
CA VAL A 120 -7.44 -4.37 7.42
C VAL A 120 -7.53 -2.85 7.38
N ALA A 121 -7.55 -2.25 6.19
CA ALA A 121 -7.67 -0.81 6.05
C ALA A 121 -9.05 -0.32 6.53
N MET A 122 -10.12 -1.06 6.23
CA MET A 122 -11.49 -0.79 6.70
C MET A 122 -11.58 -0.82 8.22
N ARG A 123 -11.06 -1.90 8.84
CA ARG A 123 -11.13 -2.10 10.30
C ARG A 123 -10.39 -1.05 11.10
N ASN A 124 -9.35 -0.43 10.54
CA ASN A 124 -8.57 0.60 11.21
C ASN A 124 -8.91 2.02 10.73
N GLY A 125 -9.92 2.18 9.87
CA GLY A 125 -10.32 3.51 9.37
C GLY A 125 -9.24 4.20 8.52
N TYR A 126 -8.37 3.45 7.83
CA TYR A 126 -7.28 3.98 7.01
C TYR A 126 -7.80 4.50 5.66
N ILE A 127 -8.57 5.59 5.69
CA ILE A 127 -9.36 6.07 4.55
C ILE A 127 -8.47 6.51 3.37
N ARG A 128 -7.30 7.12 3.63
CA ARG A 128 -6.36 7.52 2.57
C ARG A 128 -5.90 6.31 1.75
N VAL A 129 -5.49 5.24 2.43
CA VAL A 129 -5.06 3.99 1.80
C VAL A 129 -6.25 3.36 1.07
N LEU A 130 -7.42 3.32 1.69
CA LEU A 130 -8.65 2.81 1.12
C LEU A 130 -9.04 3.48 -0.21
N PHE A 131 -9.02 4.82 -0.29
CA PHE A 131 -9.28 5.54 -1.53
C PHE A 131 -8.27 5.18 -2.62
N PHE A 132 -6.97 5.10 -2.26
CA PHE A 132 -5.95 4.73 -3.22
C PHE A 132 -6.15 3.31 -3.76
N LEU A 133 -6.46 2.36 -2.88
CA LEU A 133 -6.77 0.99 -3.26
C LEU A 133 -8.03 0.94 -4.15
N TRP A 134 -9.06 1.74 -3.84
CA TRP A 134 -10.32 1.79 -4.62
C TRP A 134 -10.10 2.25 -6.07
N SER A 135 -9.16 3.16 -6.30
CA SER A 135 -8.74 3.57 -7.64
C SER A 135 -8.09 2.44 -8.43
N HIS A 136 -7.50 1.44 -7.75
CA HIS A 136 -6.87 0.25 -8.34
C HIS A 136 -7.70 -1.04 -8.11
N ARG A 137 -9.01 -0.90 -7.89
CA ARG A 137 -9.89 -2.04 -7.70
C ARG A 137 -9.97 -2.89 -8.97
N LEU A 138 -10.06 -4.19 -8.78
CA LEU A 138 -10.27 -5.13 -9.87
C LEU A 138 -11.71 -4.97 -10.36
N CYS A 139 -11.88 -4.36 -11.54
CA CYS A 139 -13.18 -4.19 -12.17
C CYS A 139 -13.61 -5.54 -12.75
N MET A 140 -14.30 -6.37 -11.95
CA MET A 140 -14.91 -7.60 -12.46
C MET A 140 -16.14 -7.25 -13.33
N ASN A 141 -15.89 -6.82 -14.57
CA ASN A 141 -16.93 -6.84 -15.59
C ASN A 141 -17.20 -8.32 -15.95
N GLY A 142 -18.07 -8.97 -15.19
CA GLY A 142 -18.80 -10.17 -15.62
C GLY A 142 -18.02 -11.46 -15.86
N ALA A 143 -16.96 -11.76 -15.10
CA ALA A 143 -16.32 -13.08 -15.19
C ALA A 143 -16.02 -13.69 -13.82
N SER A 144 -16.50 -14.92 -13.66
CA SER A 144 -16.35 -15.84 -12.56
C SER A 144 -14.99 -15.77 -11.85
N SER A 145 -15.03 -15.87 -10.52
CA SER A 145 -13.90 -16.14 -9.61
C SER A 145 -12.70 -16.80 -10.30
N PRO A 146 -11.48 -16.22 -10.26
CA PRO A 146 -10.30 -16.82 -10.86
C PRO A 146 -9.79 -17.92 -9.93
N ARG A 147 -10.57 -18.99 -9.80
CA ARG A 147 -10.13 -20.22 -9.15
C ARG A 147 -9.65 -21.27 -10.14
N ASN A 148 -9.91 -21.13 -11.44
CA ASN A 148 -9.34 -21.99 -12.47
C ASN A 148 -9.43 -21.31 -13.85
N SER A 149 -8.29 -21.05 -14.48
CA SER A 149 -8.07 -21.22 -15.92
C SER A 149 -6.72 -20.65 -16.31
N GLY A 150 -5.76 -21.54 -16.56
CA GLY A 150 -4.66 -21.23 -17.43
C GLY A 150 -5.22 -21.16 -18.85
N GLU A 151 -5.60 -19.97 -19.30
CA GLU A 151 -5.83 -19.64 -20.72
C GLU A 151 -6.17 -18.15 -20.80
N LEU A 152 -5.14 -17.31 -20.75
CA LEU A 152 -5.26 -15.91 -21.19
C LEU A 152 -4.53 -15.79 -22.53
N ASN A 153 -5.28 -15.36 -23.54
CA ASN A 153 -4.85 -15.13 -24.92
C ASN A 153 -3.51 -14.38 -24.99
N LYS A 154 -2.58 -14.93 -25.78
CA LYS A 154 -1.20 -14.45 -25.96
C LYS A 154 -1.06 -13.14 -26.76
N ASP A 155 -2.16 -12.52 -27.17
CA ASP A 155 -2.13 -11.46 -28.20
C ASP A 155 -2.20 -10.03 -27.64
N ASN A 156 -2.01 -9.84 -26.32
CA ASN A 156 -2.07 -8.51 -25.68
C ASN A 156 -0.83 -8.21 -24.79
N PHE A 157 0.33 -8.75 -25.17
CA PHE A 157 1.51 -8.87 -24.30
C PHE A 157 2.34 -7.59 -24.06
N ASP A 158 1.96 -6.44 -24.62
CA ASP A 158 2.75 -5.19 -24.48
C ASP A 158 2.13 -4.11 -23.58
N ARG A 159 0.93 -4.32 -23.03
CA ARG A 159 0.38 -3.43 -22.00
C ARG A 159 0.71 -4.00 -20.62
N LYS A 160 1.66 -3.38 -19.92
CA LYS A 160 1.91 -3.60 -18.48
C LYS A 160 0.58 -3.36 -17.75
N LEU A 161 -0.14 -4.44 -17.40
CA LEU A 161 -1.40 -4.33 -16.69
C LEU A 161 -1.07 -3.88 -15.26
N GLU A 162 -1.76 -2.85 -14.81
CA GLU A 162 -1.59 -2.34 -13.44
C GLU A 162 -1.96 -3.43 -12.43
N SER A 163 -1.25 -3.43 -11.30
CA SER A 163 -1.61 -4.32 -10.20
C SER A 163 -2.97 -3.90 -9.65
N THR A 164 -3.80 -4.87 -9.28
CA THR A 164 -5.19 -4.63 -8.86
C THR A 164 -5.50 -5.32 -7.54
N VAL A 165 -6.60 -4.91 -6.90
CA VAL A 165 -7.04 -5.45 -5.61
C VAL A 165 -8.49 -5.88 -5.70
N CYS A 166 -8.80 -7.07 -5.18
CA CYS A 166 -10.18 -7.49 -4.97
C CYS A 166 -10.84 -6.59 -3.93
N PHE A 167 -11.95 -5.98 -4.30
CA PHE A 167 -12.66 -5.02 -3.46
C PHE A 167 -14.03 -5.56 -3.06
N PRO A 168 -14.41 -5.49 -1.77
CA PRO A 168 -15.78 -5.76 -1.37
C PRO A 168 -16.72 -4.63 -1.84
N GLU A 169 -17.95 -4.99 -2.22
CA GLU A 169 -18.98 -4.02 -2.63
C GLU A 169 -19.38 -3.07 -1.47
N SER A 170 -19.17 -3.47 -0.23
CA SER A 170 -19.61 -2.79 1.00
C SER A 170 -18.54 -1.92 1.68
N MET A 171 -17.54 -1.42 0.96
CA MET A 171 -16.40 -0.67 1.50
C MET A 171 -16.77 0.50 2.44
N TRP A 172 -17.78 1.29 2.09
CA TRP A 172 -18.16 2.49 2.84
C TRP A 172 -19.21 2.16 3.90
N THR A 173 -18.79 1.50 4.97
CA THR A 173 -19.67 1.26 6.11
C THR A 173 -19.60 2.40 7.13
N ARG A 174 -20.58 2.44 8.02
CA ARG A 174 -20.63 3.40 9.12
C ARG A 174 -19.41 3.27 10.02
N GLU A 175 -18.97 2.04 10.25
CA GLU A 175 -17.86 1.68 11.14
C GLU A 175 -16.54 2.24 10.62
N VAL A 176 -16.25 2.09 9.31
CA VAL A 176 -15.03 2.64 8.69
C VAL A 176 -14.94 4.16 8.90
N VAL A 177 -16.08 4.86 8.74
CA VAL A 177 -16.16 6.31 8.90
C VAL A 177 -15.95 6.73 10.36
N ILE A 178 -16.52 5.97 11.30
CA ILE A 178 -16.32 6.19 12.74
C ILE A 178 -14.84 6.05 13.12
N GLU A 179 -14.19 4.96 12.72
CA GLU A 179 -12.77 4.71 13.01
C GLU A 179 -11.87 5.79 12.41
N ALA A 180 -12.18 6.27 11.21
CA ALA A 180 -11.41 7.33 10.57
C ALA A 180 -11.55 8.71 11.22
N VAL A 181 -12.70 8.98 11.85
CA VAL A 181 -12.90 10.19 12.67
C VAL A 181 -12.10 10.08 13.95
N GLU A 182 -12.03 8.89 14.55
CA GLU A 182 -11.23 8.64 15.77
C GLU A 182 -9.73 8.76 15.51
N ASN A 183 -9.26 8.27 14.37
CA ASN A 183 -7.86 8.37 13.93
C ASN A 183 -7.53 9.69 13.21
N GLU A 184 -8.44 10.66 13.20
CA GLU A 184 -8.31 12.02 12.62
C GLU A 184 -8.02 12.07 11.10
N GLN A 185 -7.95 10.92 10.44
CA GLN A 185 -7.77 10.81 8.99
C GLN A 185 -8.94 11.37 8.19
N TYR A 186 -10.14 11.40 8.78
CA TYR A 186 -11.32 11.87 8.08
C TYR A 186 -11.23 13.35 7.68
N ILE A 187 -10.74 14.21 8.58
CA ILE A 187 -10.49 15.63 8.25
C ILE A 187 -9.44 15.76 7.17
N ASP A 188 -8.33 15.07 7.36
CA ASP A 188 -7.21 15.05 6.43
C ASP A 188 -7.66 14.71 5.01
N CYS A 189 -8.56 13.73 4.87
CA CYS A 189 -9.17 13.38 3.60
C CYS A 189 -10.10 14.46 3.04
N ILE A 190 -10.88 15.14 3.89
CA ILE A 190 -11.72 16.27 3.47
C ILE A 190 -10.86 17.43 2.96
N MET A 191 -9.76 17.75 3.66
CA MET A 191 -8.83 18.81 3.29
C MET A 191 -8.10 18.50 1.98
N GLU A 192 -7.80 17.23 1.71
CA GLU A 192 -7.28 16.74 0.43
C GLU A 192 -8.33 16.74 -0.70
N GLY A 193 -9.59 17.04 -0.41
CA GLY A 193 -10.68 17.12 -1.38
C GLY A 193 -11.22 15.75 -1.81
N LEU A 194 -11.05 14.71 -1.00
CA LEU A 194 -11.56 13.37 -1.32
C LEU A 194 -13.10 13.34 -1.28
N PRO A 195 -13.74 12.64 -2.24
CA PRO A 195 -15.19 12.67 -2.39
C PRO A 195 -15.88 11.80 -1.34
N PHE A 196 -16.54 12.43 -0.37
CA PHE A 196 -17.44 11.77 0.58
C PHE A 196 -18.90 12.09 0.30
N ASN A 197 -19.77 11.08 0.40
CA ASN A 197 -21.21 11.25 0.39
C ASN A 197 -21.68 12.06 1.62
N GLU A 198 -22.72 12.87 1.45
CA GLU A 198 -23.34 13.71 2.49
C GLU A 198 -23.73 12.87 3.73
N LYS A 199 -24.28 11.66 3.51
CA LYS A 199 -24.62 10.71 4.58
C LYS A 199 -23.43 10.34 5.47
N PHE A 200 -22.24 10.16 4.89
CA PHE A 200 -21.05 9.84 5.68
C PHE A 200 -20.52 11.06 6.43
N ARG A 201 -20.68 12.27 5.89
CA ARG A 201 -20.38 13.50 6.62
C ARG A 201 -21.29 13.67 7.83
N GLU A 202 -22.60 13.49 7.67
CA GLU A 202 -23.55 13.54 8.78
C GLU A 202 -23.20 12.55 9.90
N ILE A 203 -22.87 11.29 9.54
CA ILE A 203 -22.44 10.26 10.51
C ILE A 203 -21.19 10.74 11.27
N SER A 204 -20.23 11.32 10.55
CA SER A 204 -18.97 11.82 11.11
C SER A 204 -19.18 12.99 12.07
N VAL A 205 -20.04 13.95 11.70
CA VAL A 205 -20.41 15.09 12.56
C VAL A 205 -21.08 14.59 13.84
N LYS A 206 -22.07 13.69 13.73
CA LYS A 206 -22.75 13.10 14.89
C LYS A 206 -21.78 12.35 15.81
N HIS A 207 -20.81 11.63 15.25
CA HIS A 207 -19.81 10.90 16.05
C HIS A 207 -18.82 11.85 16.73
N ALA A 208 -18.29 12.85 16.02
CA ALA A 208 -17.40 13.86 16.59
C ALA A 208 -18.05 14.61 17.76
N LEU A 209 -19.34 14.93 17.66
CA LEU A 209 -20.13 15.51 18.75
C LEU A 209 -20.27 14.56 19.95
N LYS A 210 -20.49 13.26 19.73
CA LYS A 210 -20.52 12.25 20.81
C LYS A 210 -19.17 12.14 21.53
N LEU A 211 -18.06 12.31 20.82
CA LEU A 211 -16.72 12.35 21.40
C LEU A 211 -16.40 13.68 22.11
N GLY A 212 -17.29 14.67 22.07
CA GLY A 212 -17.06 16.01 22.62
C GLY A 212 -16.06 16.86 21.82
N LYS A 213 -15.64 16.41 20.64
CA LYS A 213 -14.70 17.13 19.76
C LYS A 213 -15.48 18.14 18.89
N MET A 214 -15.88 19.26 19.49
CA MET A 214 -16.72 20.28 18.83
C MET A 214 -16.02 21.00 17.66
N ASP A 215 -14.72 21.22 17.76
CA ASP A 215 -13.95 21.86 16.68
C ASP A 215 -13.78 20.94 15.47
N LEU A 216 -13.56 19.64 15.72
CA LEU A 216 -13.57 18.58 14.70
C LEU A 216 -14.93 18.53 13.97
N ALA A 217 -16.04 18.58 14.71
CA ALA A 217 -17.37 18.60 14.13
C ALA A 217 -17.57 19.81 13.20
N LYS A 218 -17.20 21.02 13.64
CA LYS A 218 -17.30 22.24 12.80
C LYS A 218 -16.46 22.18 11.54
N GLN A 219 -15.28 21.57 11.59
CA GLN A 219 -14.39 21.43 10.43
C GLN A 219 -14.92 20.43 9.39
N ILE A 220 -15.71 19.42 9.82
CA ILE A 220 -16.32 18.43 8.93
C ILE A 220 -17.59 18.97 8.25
N MET A 221 -18.31 19.88 8.91
CA MET A 221 -19.58 20.40 8.42
C MET A 221 -19.46 21.17 7.10
N LEU A 222 -20.51 21.10 6.29
CA LEU A 222 -20.63 21.90 5.09
C LEU A 222 -20.83 23.40 5.45
N PRO A 223 -20.31 24.33 4.62
CA PRO A 223 -20.56 25.74 4.81
C PRO A 223 -22.07 26.03 4.76
N GLY A 224 -22.64 26.49 5.89
CA GLY A 224 -24.05 26.85 6.00
C GLY A 224 -24.90 25.92 6.88
N GLU A 225 -24.37 24.79 7.34
CA GLU A 225 -25.09 23.92 8.28
C GLU A 225 -24.99 24.41 9.72
N CYS A 226 -26.05 24.22 10.51
CA CYS A 226 -26.09 24.64 11.92
C CYS A 226 -25.70 23.50 12.86
N LEU A 227 -24.71 23.74 13.72
CA LEU A 227 -24.21 22.75 14.68
C LEU A 227 -25.31 22.28 15.65
N LEU A 228 -26.26 23.15 15.99
CA LEU A 228 -27.35 22.82 16.91
C LEU A 228 -28.28 21.71 16.39
N ASP A 229 -28.52 21.64 15.08
CA ASP A 229 -29.40 20.62 14.50
C ASP A 229 -28.84 19.21 14.72
N TYR A 230 -27.51 19.09 14.65
CA TYR A 230 -26.81 17.84 14.93
C TYR A 230 -26.73 17.52 16.42
N VAL A 231 -26.51 18.52 17.29
CA VAL A 231 -26.48 18.31 18.75
C VAL A 231 -27.84 17.84 19.28
N LEU A 232 -28.94 18.44 18.80
CA LEU A 232 -30.30 18.05 19.17
C LEU A 232 -30.64 16.63 18.69
N ALA A 233 -30.12 16.22 17.54
CA ALA A 233 -30.28 14.85 17.03
C ALA A 233 -29.49 13.81 17.84
N VAL A 234 -28.34 14.19 18.41
CA VAL A 234 -27.53 13.30 19.26
C VAL A 234 -28.18 13.08 20.64
N HIS A 235 -28.88 14.07 21.19
CA HIS A 235 -29.54 13.99 22.51
C HIS A 235 -30.92 13.31 22.49
N LYS A 236 -31.45 12.97 21.30
CA LYS A 236 -32.73 12.26 21.13
C LYS A 236 -32.59 10.74 21.00
N ILE A 237 -31.40 10.19 21.20
CA ILE A 237 -31.07 8.75 21.22
C ILE A 237 -30.68 8.37 22.64
#